data_AF-A0A127T372-F1
#
_entry.id   AF-A0A127T372-F1
#
_cell.length_a   1.000
_cell.length_b   1.000
_cell.length_c   1.000
_cell.angle_alpha   90.00
_cell.angle_beta   90.00
_cell.angle_gamma   90.00
#
_symmetry.space_group_name_H-M   'P 1'
#
loop_
_entity.id
_entity.type
_entity.pdbx_description
1 polymer ?
#
loop_
_entity_poly.entity_id
_entity_poly.type
_entity_poly.pdbx_seq_one_letter_code
_entity_poly.pdbx_strand_id
1 'polypeptide(L)' 'MKVREEKLKSIIEWSEKNADIRILLLTSSLANPFAPVDEFSDLDIEFIFENNTNYI' A
#
# COMPACT_ATOMS: atom_id res chain seq x y z
N MET A 1 -1.29 15.44 2.76
CA MET A 1 -0.32 14.61 3.53
C MET A 1 -1.00 13.79 4.63
N LYS A 2 -1.63 14.40 5.64
CA LYS A 2 -2.24 13.68 6.78
C LYS A 2 -3.23 12.57 6.37
N VAL A 3 -4.10 12.85 5.40
CA VAL A 3 -5.06 11.88 4.87
C VAL A 3 -4.37 10.66 4.23
N ARG A 4 -3.24 10.86 3.54
CA ARG A 4 -2.48 9.78 2.90
C ARG A 4 -1.82 8.87 3.93
N GLU A 5 -1.25 9.46 4.99
CA GLU A 5 -0.63 8.73 6.10
C GLU A 5 -1.67 7.92 6.88
N GLU A 6 -2.83 8.52 7.18
CA GLU A 6 -3.95 7.83 7.83
C GLU A 6 -4.46 6.67 6.97
N LYS A 7 -4.60 6.88 5.65
CA LYS A 7 -4.99 5.82 4.71
C LYS A 7 -3.97 4.69 4.63
N LEU A 8 -2.67 5.02 4.54
CA LEU A 8 -1.60 4.01 4.54
C LEU A 8 -1.61 3.20 5.84
N LYS A 9 -1.79 3.86 7.00
CA LYS A 9 -1.90 3.19 8.29
C LYS A 9 -3.09 2.22 8.32
N SER A 10 -4.27 2.64 7.88
CA SER A 10 -5.44 1.74 7.81
C SER A 10 -5.22 0.55 6.87
N ILE A 11 -4.50 0.74 5.75
CA ILE A 11 -4.16 -0.35 4.83
C ILE A 11 -3.20 -1.35 5.48
N ILE A 12 -2.17 -0.86 6.20
CA ILE A 12 -1.23 -1.73 6.94
C ILE A 12 -1.99 -2.54 8.01
N GLU A 13 -2.80 -1.87 8.84
CA GLU A 13 -3.58 -2.53 9.90
C GLU A 13 -4.58 -3.56 9.35
N TRP A 14 -5.17 -3.30 8.18
CA TRP A 14 -6.04 -4.27 7.50
C TRP A 14 -5.23 -5.47 7.00
N SER A 15 -4.05 -5.22 6.43
CA SER A 15 -3.18 -6.27 5.88
C SER A 15 -2.66 -7.21 6.96
N GLU A 16 -2.26 -6.68 8.12
CA GLU A 16 -1.82 -7.49 9.27
C GLU A 16 -2.92 -8.42 9.80
N LYS A 17 -4.20 -8.04 9.62
CA LYS A 17 -5.36 -8.82 10.07
C LYS A 17 -5.89 -9.78 9.00
N ASN A 18 -5.43 -9.64 7.75
CA ASN A 18 -5.85 -10.49 6.65
C ASN A 18 -4.81 -11.61 6.42
N ALA A 19 -5.14 -12.82 6.86
CA ALA A 19 -4.25 -13.98 6.77
C ALA A 19 -3.96 -14.43 5.32
N ASP A 20 -4.67 -13.94 4.30
CA ASP A 20 -4.39 -14.27 2.90
C ASP A 20 -3.24 -13.43 2.32
N ILE A 21 -2.99 -12.25 2.91
CA ILE A 21 -1.93 -11.35 2.48
C ILE A 21 -0.61 -11.82 3.09
N ARG A 22 0.38 -12.03 2.23
CA ARG A 22 1.73 -12.45 2.63
C ARG A 22 2.68 -11.25 2.75
N ILE A 23 2.59 -10.32 1.80
CA ILE A 23 3.47 -9.16 1.71
C ILE A 23 2.67 -7.96 1.19
N LEU A 24 2.99 -6.78 1.69
CA LEU A 24 2.57 -5.49 1.16
C LEU A 24 3.81 -4.72 0.68
N LEU A 25 3.78 -4.21 -0.55
CA LEU A 25 4.84 -3.40 -1.12
C LEU A 25 4.30 -2.01 -1.45
N LEU A 26 4.99 -0.97 -0.96
CA LEU A 26 4.80 0.41 -1.44
C LEU A 26 5.76 0.63 -2.63
N THR A 27 5.25 1.16 -3.74
CA THR A 27 6.03 1.30 -4.97
C THR A 27 6.00 2.74 -5.49
N SER A 28 6.57 2.97 -6.68
CA SER A 28 6.47 4.24 -7.42
C SER A 28 7.03 5.46 -6.65
N SER A 29 6.38 6.62 -6.76
CA SER A 29 6.84 7.93 -6.28
C SER A 29 7.16 7.94 -4.79
N LEU A 30 6.37 7.26 -3.95
CA LEU A 30 6.57 7.22 -2.51
C LEU A 30 7.66 6.24 -2.05
N ALA A 31 8.10 5.35 -2.93
CA ALA A 31 9.22 4.44 -2.68
C ALA A 31 10.54 4.94 -3.30
N ASN A 32 10.49 5.95 -4.18
CA ASN A 32 11.65 6.49 -4.88
C ASN A 32 12.12 7.82 -4.23
N PRO A 33 13.31 7.87 -3.61
CA PRO A 33 13.81 9.09 -2.95
C PRO A 33 14.09 10.25 -3.91
N PHE A 34 14.08 10.01 -5.22
CA PHE A 34 14.30 11.02 -6.26
C PHE A 34 13.02 11.44 -6.99
N ALA A 35 11.87 10.84 -6.67
CA ALA A 35 10.61 11.25 -7.26
C ALA A 35 10.06 12.50 -6.54
N PRO A 36 9.48 13.47 -7.28
CA PRO A 36 8.72 14.54 -6.66
C PRO A 36 7.48 13.95 -5.98
N VAL A 37 7.27 14.33 -4.72
CA VAL A 37 6.08 13.94 -3.94
C VAL A 37 5.40 15.20 -3.46
N ASP A 38 4.12 15.33 -3.78
CA ASP A 38 3.28 16.46 -3.39
C ASP A 38 1.96 15.98 -2.74
N GLU A 39 1.01 16.90 -2.60
CA GLU A 39 -0.31 16.63 -2.02
C GLU A 39 -1.24 15.82 -2.93
N PHE A 40 -0.95 15.76 -4.23
CA PHE A 40 -1.72 15.01 -5.22
C PHE A 40 -1.15 13.62 -5.47
N SER A 41 0.09 13.35 -5.04
CA SER A 41 0.72 12.04 -5.14
C SER A 41 -0.07 11.01 -4.29
N ASP A 42 -0.42 9.89 -4.91
CA ASP A 42 -1.26 8.83 -4.36
C ASP A 42 -0.44 7.67 -3.77
N LEU A 43 -1.13 6.57 -3.43
CA LEU A 43 -0.53 5.35 -2.86
C LEU A 43 -0.55 4.24 -3.92
N ASP A 44 0.63 3.96 -4.49
CA ASP A 44 0.85 2.78 -5.32
C ASP A 44 1.26 1.60 -4.42
N ILE A 45 0.37 0.61 -4.29
CA ILE A 45 0.55 -0.52 -3.38
C ILE A 45 0.27 -1.84 -4.10
N GLU A 46 1.16 -2.81 -3.91
CA GLU A 46 0.97 -4.19 -4.35
C GLU A 46 0.73 -5.11 -3.15
N PHE A 47 -0.33 -5.93 -3.23
CA PHE A 47 -0.62 -6.98 -2.25
C PHE A 47 -0.24 -8.33 -2.83
N ILE A 48 0.65 -9.03 -2.14
CA ILE A 48 1.08 -10.36 -2.55
C ILE A 48 0.30 -11.38 -1.73
N PHE A 49 -0.47 -12.21 -2.44
CA PHE A 49 -1.20 -13.34 -1.90
C PHE A 49 -0.51 -14.63 -2.32
N GLU A 50 -0.63 -15.66 -1.50
CA GLU A 50 -0.26 -17.02 -1.92
C GLU A 50 -1.25 -17.55 -2.98
N ASN A 51 -2.52 -17.20 -2.83
CA ASN A 51 -3.58 -17.44 -3.80
C ASN A 51 -4.58 -16.28 -3.76
N ASN A 52 -4.76 -15.58 -4.89
CA ASN A 52 -5.65 -14.42 -5.00
C ASN A 52 -7.00 -14.73 -5.65
N THR A 53 -7.35 -16.01 -5.90
CA THR A 53 -8.58 -16.40 -6.63
C THR A 53 -9.86 -15.83 -6.03
N ASN A 54 -9.88 -15.55 -4.72
CA ASN A 54 -11.05 -14.97 -4.05
C ASN A 54 -11.15 -13.43 -4.17
N TYR A 55 -10.15 -12.77 -4.77
CA TYR A 55 -10.03 -11.31 -4.84
C TYR A 55 -10.07 -10.76 -6.26
N ILE A 56 -9.97 -11.62 -7.28
CA ILE A 56 -9.98 -11.26 -8.72
C ILE A 56 -11.14 -11.92 -9.48
#